data_AF-A0A963BWA6-F1
#
_entry.id   AF-A0A963BWA6-F1
#
_cell.length_a   1.000
_cell.length_b   1.000
_cell.length_c   1.000
_cell.angle_alpha   90.00
_cell.angle_beta   90.00
_cell.angle_gamma   90.00
#
_symmetry.space_group_name_H-M   'P 1'
#
loop_
_entity.id
_entity.type
_entity.pdbx_description
1 polymer ?
#
loop_
_entity_poly.entity_id
_entity_poly.type
_entity_poly.pdbx_seq_one_letter_code
_entity_poly.pdbx_strand_id
1 'polypeptide(L)'
;KEGAGLCHSIGTYCSSCIRILGACVACIEHTTGKCCFNSKLARIVNEQGRVQVGKGWGSGQNPDCSGFTIAQLQSLDFAAMDLSEFYASIVPTLPSVGTIQGSNASRLTTCYYGQGKCQ
;
A
#
# COMPACT_ATOMS: atom_id res chain seq x y z
N LYS A 1 -8.72 1.39 -4.46
CA LYS A 1 -7.38 0.76 -4.55
C LYS A 1 -6.26 1.73 -4.22
N GLU A 2 -6.30 3.00 -4.67
CA GLU A 2 -5.22 3.97 -4.36
C GLU A 2 -5.15 4.42 -2.89
N GLY A 3 -6.29 4.66 -2.23
CA GLY A 3 -6.30 5.08 -0.82
C GLY A 3 -5.86 4.04 0.21
N ALA A 4 -5.56 2.80 -0.22
CA ALA A 4 -5.14 1.70 0.66
C ALA A 4 -3.62 1.49 0.72
N GLY A 5 -2.83 2.36 0.06
CA GLY A 5 -1.37 2.23 0.01
C GLY A 5 -0.90 0.98 -0.74
N LEU A 6 -1.60 0.62 -1.83
CA LEU A 6 -1.34 -0.58 -2.63
C LEU A 6 -0.60 -0.30 -3.95
N CYS A 7 -0.36 0.96 -4.27
CA CYS A 7 0.23 1.37 -5.55
C CYS A 7 1.60 2.02 -5.35
N HIS A 8 2.53 1.67 -6.22
CA HIS A 8 3.83 2.31 -6.37
C HIS A 8 3.79 3.33 -7.52
N SER A 9 4.22 4.56 -7.28
CA SER A 9 4.27 5.61 -8.32
C SER A 9 5.63 5.62 -9.00
N ILE A 10 5.64 5.50 -10.33
CA ILE A 10 6.88 5.35 -11.11
C ILE A 10 7.37 6.70 -11.63
N GLY A 11 6.44 7.53 -12.09
CA GLY A 11 6.76 8.87 -12.58
C GLY A 11 5.61 9.51 -13.32
N THR A 12 5.77 10.80 -13.58
CA THR A 12 4.77 11.63 -14.27
C THR A 12 5.28 12.00 -15.64
N TYR A 13 4.40 11.94 -16.63
CA TYR A 13 4.70 12.34 -18.00
C TYR A 13 3.62 13.28 -18.52
N CYS A 14 3.97 14.04 -19.56
CA CYS A 14 3.02 14.91 -20.23
C CYS A 14 2.16 14.08 -21.19
N SER A 15 0.90 13.86 -20.86
CA SER A 15 -0.02 13.09 -21.71
C SER A 15 -0.67 13.96 -22.77
N SER A 16 -0.86 15.24 -22.48
CA SER A 16 -1.40 16.23 -23.41
C SER A 16 -0.56 17.50 -23.39
N CYS A 17 -0.22 18.03 -24.57
CA CYS A 17 0.61 19.21 -24.69
C CYS A 17 0.20 20.11 -25.86
N ILE A 18 0.48 21.40 -25.71
CA ILE A 18 0.34 22.39 -26.78
C ILE A 18 1.46 22.15 -27.79
N ARG A 19 1.07 21.93 -29.04
CA ARG A 19 2.00 21.72 -30.16
C ARG A 19 2.02 22.97 -31.04
N ILE A 20 3.22 23.52 -31.25
CA ILE A 20 3.47 24.60 -32.21
C ILE A 20 4.51 24.07 -33.21
N LEU A 21 4.19 24.13 -34.51
CA LEU A 21 5.05 23.61 -35.58
C LEU A 21 5.51 22.15 -35.37
N GLY A 22 4.65 21.31 -34.79
CA GLY A 22 4.94 19.90 -34.51
C GLY A 22 5.77 19.64 -33.25
N ALA A 23 6.34 20.67 -32.64
CA ALA A 23 7.07 20.57 -31.37
C ALA A 23 6.14 20.80 -30.17
N CYS A 24 6.32 19.99 -29.13
CA CYS A 24 5.61 20.12 -27.87
C CYS A 24 6.27 21.24 -27.06
N VAL A 25 5.57 22.36 -26.85
CA VAL A 25 6.15 23.57 -26.22
C VAL A 25 5.67 23.81 -24.79
N ALA A 26 4.48 23.30 -24.44
CA ALA A 26 3.94 23.43 -23.09
C ALA A 26 3.05 22.24 -22.75
N CYS A 27 3.19 21.70 -21.53
CA CYS A 27 2.36 20.61 -21.06
C CYS A 27 1.02 21.12 -20.53
N ILE A 28 -0.06 20.44 -20.90
CA ILE A 28 -1.42 20.75 -20.46
C ILE A 28 -1.83 19.78 -19.35
N GLU A 29 -1.55 18.49 -19.55
CA GLU A 29 -1.98 17.44 -18.65
C GLU A 29 -0.82 16.52 -18.27
N HIS A 30 -0.68 16.32 -16.97
CA HIS A 30 0.32 15.44 -16.39
C HIS A 30 -0.35 14.16 -15.92
N THR A 31 0.05 13.03 -16.50
CA THR A 31 -0.42 11.71 -16.10
C THR A 31 0.67 10.99 -15.33
N THR A 32 0.31 10.40 -14.18
CA THR A 32 1.24 9.64 -13.33
C THR A 32 1.09 8.14 -13.59
N GLY A 33 2.17 7.50 -14.02
CA GLY A 33 2.24 6.05 -14.14
C GLY A 33 2.40 5.39 -12.78
N LYS A 34 1.58 4.38 -12.50
CA LYS A 34 1.56 3.65 -11.22
C LYS A 34 1.38 2.16 -11.42
N CYS A 35 1.98 1.35 -10.56
CA CYS A 35 1.72 -0.08 -10.45
C CYS A 35 0.96 -0.39 -9.17
N CYS A 36 -0.26 -0.91 -9.30
CA CYS A 36 -1.10 -1.28 -8.16
C CYS A 36 -1.10 -2.79 -7.96
N PHE A 37 -0.83 -3.23 -6.73
CA PHE A 37 -0.75 -4.64 -6.36
C PHE A 37 -1.99 -5.08 -5.56
N ASN A 38 -2.20 -6.39 -5.47
CA ASN A 38 -3.34 -6.97 -4.76
C ASN A 38 -3.21 -6.92 -3.23
N SER A 39 -2.01 -6.67 -2.70
CA SER A 39 -1.75 -6.57 -1.26
C SER A 39 -0.58 -5.65 -0.96
N LYS A 40 -0.52 -5.15 0.28
CA LYS A 40 0.63 -4.37 0.78
C LYS A 40 1.93 -5.15 0.69
N LEU A 41 1.89 -6.44 1.07
CA LEU A 41 3.04 -7.33 0.96
C LEU A 41 3.56 -7.42 -0.48
N ALA A 42 2.66 -7.61 -1.46
CA ALA A 42 3.06 -7.68 -2.86
C ALA A 42 3.69 -6.38 -3.38
N ARG A 43 3.18 -5.21 -2.94
CA ARG A 43 3.80 -3.92 -3.24
C ARG A 43 5.21 -3.83 -2.64
N ILE A 44 5.35 -4.07 -1.34
CA ILE A 44 6.62 -3.97 -0.62
C ILE A 44 7.67 -4.91 -1.21
N VAL A 45 7.31 -6.16 -1.49
CA VAL A 45 8.20 -7.15 -2.12
C VAL A 45 8.61 -6.71 -3.52
N ASN A 46 7.73 -6.07 -4.31
CA ASN A 46 8.14 -5.52 -5.60
C ASN A 46 9.04 -4.29 -5.44
N GLU A 47 8.74 -3.38 -4.53
CA GLU A 47 9.56 -2.18 -4.27
C GLU A 47 10.98 -2.52 -3.85
N GLN A 48 11.13 -3.46 -2.92
CA GLN A 48 12.45 -3.79 -2.36
C GLN A 48 13.14 -4.92 -3.14
N GLY A 49 12.39 -5.93 -3.58
CA GLY A 49 12.96 -7.07 -4.31
C GLY A 49 13.48 -6.69 -5.70
N ARG A 50 12.85 -5.74 -6.39
CA ARG A 50 13.30 -5.27 -7.71
C ARG A 50 14.72 -4.70 -7.68
N VAL A 51 15.08 -4.02 -6.60
CA VAL A 51 16.43 -3.48 -6.40
C VAL A 51 17.46 -4.62 -6.27
N GLN A 52 17.11 -5.71 -5.58
CA GLN A 52 18.01 -6.84 -5.37
C GLN A 52 18.34 -7.60 -6.68
N VAL A 53 17.40 -7.66 -7.62
CA VAL A 53 17.57 -8.36 -8.91
C VAL A 53 17.81 -7.42 -10.09
N GLY A 54 18.08 -6.14 -9.84
CA GLY A 54 18.33 -5.14 -10.88
C GLY A 54 17.17 -4.92 -11.86
N LYS A 55 15.92 -5.19 -11.42
CA LYS A 55 14.72 -5.03 -12.25
C LYS A 55 14.19 -3.60 -12.12
N GLY A 56 14.17 -2.85 -13.22
CA GLY A 56 13.63 -1.49 -13.25
C GLY A 56 12.10 -1.44 -13.21
N TRP A 57 11.55 -0.23 -13.11
CA TRP A 57 10.10 0.03 -13.14
C TRP A 57 9.58 0.56 -14.49
N GLY A 58 10.45 0.72 -15.49
CA GLY A 58 10.09 1.40 -16.74
C GLY A 58 9.98 2.92 -16.54
N SER A 59 9.08 3.57 -17.27
CA SER A 59 8.84 5.01 -17.19
C SER A 59 7.39 5.30 -16.78
N GLY A 60 7.10 6.56 -16.41
CA GLY A 60 5.72 6.97 -16.11
C GLY A 60 4.74 6.70 -17.26
N GLN A 61 5.21 6.79 -18.52
CA GLN A 61 4.39 6.52 -19.70
C GLN A 61 4.31 5.03 -20.04
N ASN A 62 5.38 4.27 -19.77
CA ASN A 62 5.47 2.83 -20.03
C ASN A 62 5.95 2.11 -18.76
N PRO A 63 5.06 1.94 -17.76
CA PRO A 63 5.42 1.30 -16.50
C PRO A 63 5.58 -0.21 -16.67
N ASP A 64 6.63 -0.79 -16.09
CA ASP A 64 6.79 -2.25 -15.96
C ASP A 64 6.22 -2.70 -14.61
N CYS A 65 4.97 -3.17 -14.60
CA CYS A 65 4.32 -3.74 -13.41
C CYS A 65 4.43 -5.27 -13.32
N SER A 66 5.27 -5.92 -14.14
CA SER A 66 5.40 -7.37 -14.13
C SER A 66 5.98 -7.90 -12.81
N GLY A 67 5.56 -9.10 -12.42
CA GLY A 67 6.13 -9.77 -11.25
C GLY A 67 7.55 -10.28 -11.50
N PHE A 68 8.03 -11.06 -10.55
CA PHE A 68 9.31 -11.76 -10.66
C PHE A 68 9.12 -13.08 -11.43
N THR A 69 10.15 -13.48 -12.18
CA THR A 69 10.25 -14.89 -12.61
C THR A 69 10.49 -15.79 -11.41
N ILE A 70 10.32 -17.10 -11.58
CA ILE A 70 10.57 -18.08 -10.51
C ILE A 70 12.01 -17.95 -9.98
N ALA A 71 12.99 -17.87 -10.89
CA ALA A 71 14.40 -17.75 -10.53
C ALA A 71 14.69 -16.44 -9.79
N GLN A 72 14.11 -15.31 -10.24
CA GLN A 72 14.26 -14.02 -9.56
C GLN A 72 13.64 -14.05 -8.16
N LEU A 73 12.44 -14.62 -8.02
CA LEU A 73 11.75 -14.70 -6.74
C LEU A 73 12.54 -15.55 -5.74
N GLN A 74 13.14 -16.64 -6.20
CA GLN A 74 13.98 -17.51 -5.37
C GLN A 74 15.29 -16.84 -4.95
N SER A 75 15.82 -15.91 -5.74
CA SER A 75 17.05 -15.18 -5.40
C SER A 75 16.81 -13.96 -4.50
N LEU A 76 15.55 -13.64 -4.16
CA LEU A 76 15.24 -12.53 -3.26
C LEU A 76 15.62 -12.89 -1.82
N ASP A 77 16.36 -11.98 -1.18
CA ASP A 77 16.59 -12.00 0.25
C ASP A 77 15.47 -11.22 0.96
N PHE A 78 14.49 -11.97 1.48
CA PHE A 78 13.38 -11.41 2.25
C PHE A 78 13.80 -10.95 3.65
N ALA A 79 14.92 -11.43 4.19
CA ALA A 79 15.40 -11.01 5.51
C ALA A 79 16.00 -9.59 5.48
N ALA A 80 16.53 -9.18 4.32
CA ALA A 80 17.00 -7.81 4.09
C ALA A 80 15.87 -6.82 3.76
N MET A 81 14.61 -7.27 3.64
CA MET A 81 13.48 -6.39 3.33
C MET A 81 12.78 -5.89 4.60
N ASP A 82 12.40 -4.61 4.60
CA ASP A 82 11.54 -4.03 5.64
C ASP A 82 10.06 -4.32 5.34
N LEU A 83 9.50 -5.28 6.09
CA LEU A 83 8.09 -5.68 6.01
C LEU A 83 7.24 -5.08 7.16
N SER A 84 7.78 -4.13 7.93
CA SER A 84 7.11 -3.54 9.10
C SER A 84 5.72 -2.99 8.77
N GLU A 85 5.55 -2.36 7.62
CA GLU A 85 4.25 -1.85 7.17
C GLU A 85 3.22 -2.97 6.98
N PHE A 86 3.64 -4.11 6.43
CA PHE A 86 2.75 -5.26 6.29
C PHE A 86 2.39 -5.83 7.66
N TYR A 87 3.37 -5.99 8.56
CA TYR A 87 3.10 -6.46 9.92
C TYR A 87 2.13 -5.54 10.66
N ALA A 88 2.34 -4.22 10.61
CA ALA A 88 1.42 -3.24 11.22
C ALA A 88 0.00 -3.33 10.65
N SER A 89 -0.16 -3.79 9.41
CA SER A 89 -1.48 -3.96 8.79
C SER A 89 -2.22 -5.24 9.19
N ILE A 90 -1.51 -6.26 9.68
CA ILE A 90 -2.10 -7.56 10.07
C ILE A 90 -2.12 -7.80 11.57
N VAL A 91 -1.31 -7.07 12.35
CA VAL A 91 -1.35 -7.15 13.81
C VAL A 91 -2.70 -6.62 14.28
N PRO A 92 -3.52 -7.45 14.96
CA PRO A 92 -4.77 -6.98 15.52
C PRO A 92 -4.47 -5.86 16.50
N THR A 93 -5.08 -4.68 16.29
CA THR A 93 -5.12 -3.65 17.33
C THR A 93 -5.96 -4.22 18.47
N LEU A 94 -5.30 -4.87 19.43
CA LEU A 94 -5.97 -5.34 20.63
C LEU A 94 -6.47 -4.11 21.38
N PRO A 95 -7.79 -4.00 21.65
CA PRO A 95 -8.29 -2.92 22.47
C PRO A 95 -7.58 -2.97 23.82
N SER A 96 -7.18 -1.80 24.35
CA SER A 96 -6.44 -1.73 25.59
C SER A 96 -7.22 -2.46 26.70
N VAL A 97 -6.52 -3.23 27.54
CA VAL A 97 -7.16 -3.95 28.66
C VAL A 97 -7.94 -2.99 29.56
N GLY A 98 -7.46 -1.75 29.73
CA GLY A 98 -8.17 -0.70 30.46
C GLY A 98 -9.50 -0.29 29.82
N THR A 99 -9.58 -0.19 28.49
CA THR A 99 -10.86 0.06 27.79
C THR A 99 -11.83 -1.12 27.92
N ILE A 100 -11.33 -2.36 27.93
CA ILE A 100 -12.16 -3.55 28.14
C ILE A 100 -12.68 -3.60 29.59
N GLN A 101 -11.84 -3.29 30.57
CA GLN A 101 -12.23 -3.27 31.98
C GLN A 101 -13.23 -2.15 32.28
N GLY A 102 -13.00 -0.93 31.77
CA GLY A 102 -13.91 0.19 31.95
C GLY A 102 -15.28 -0.05 31.34
N SER A 103 -15.32 -0.52 30.09
CA SER A 103 -16.59 -0.85 29.41
C SER A 103 -17.33 -2.01 30.08
N ASN A 104 -16.64 -3.05 30.55
CA ASN A 104 -17.27 -4.14 31.29
C ASN A 104 -17.77 -3.70 32.68
N ALA A 105 -17.04 -2.83 33.38
CA ALA A 105 -17.47 -2.27 34.67
C ALA A 105 -18.72 -1.39 34.49
N SER A 106 -18.76 -0.54 33.46
CA SER A 106 -19.95 0.26 33.14
C SER A 106 -21.16 -0.61 32.78
N ARG A 107 -20.95 -1.65 31.96
CA ARG A 107 -22.00 -2.62 31.61
C ARG A 107 -22.53 -3.38 32.83
N LEU A 108 -21.65 -3.82 33.73
CA LEU A 108 -22.02 -4.46 34.99
C LEU A 108 -22.90 -3.55 35.85
N THR A 109 -22.54 -2.27 35.95
CA THR A 109 -23.30 -1.28 36.73
C THR A 109 -24.70 -1.07 36.13
N THR A 110 -24.82 -0.92 34.81
CA THR A 110 -26.11 -0.78 34.12
C THR A 110 -27.00 -2.03 34.27
N CYS A 111 -26.41 -3.23 34.26
CA CYS A 111 -27.11 -4.48 34.54
C CYS A 111 -27.56 -4.59 36.01
N TYR A 112 -26.71 -4.19 36.96
CA TYR A 112 -27.01 -4.24 38.40
C TYR A 112 -28.17 -3.32 38.80
N TYR A 113 -28.27 -2.14 38.18
CA TYR A 113 -29.38 -1.20 38.39
C TYR A 113 -30.57 -1.43 37.45
N GLY A 114 -30.60 -2.53 36.68
CA GLY A 114 -31.76 -2.97 35.92
C GLY A 114 -32.18 -2.06 34.75
N GLN A 115 -31.27 -1.22 34.24
CA GLN A 115 -31.56 -0.21 33.21
C GLN A 115 -31.40 -0.75 31.76
N GLY A 116 -31.25 -2.07 31.55
CA GLY A 116 -31.12 -2.65 30.19
C GLY A 116 -31.08 -4.17 30.13
N LYS A 117 -31.20 -4.74 28.92
CA LYS A 117 -31.09 -6.19 28.65
C LYS A 117 -29.63 -6.61 28.58
N CYS A 118 -29.23 -7.54 29.44
CA CYS A 118 -27.88 -8.10 29.46
C CYS A 118 -27.81 -9.29 28.49
N GLN A 119 -27.02 -9.17 27.42
CA GLN A 119 -26.55 -10.26 26.56
C GLN A 119 -25.04 -10.17 26.39
#